data_AF-A0A9P6AXZ5-F1
#
_entry.id   AF-A0A9P6AXZ5-F1
#
_cell.length_a   1.000
_cell.length_b   1.000
_cell.length_c   1.000
_cell.angle_alpha   90.00
_cell.angle_beta   90.00
_cell.angle_gamma   90.00
#
_symmetry.space_group_name_H-M   'P 1'
#
loop_
_entity.id
_entity.type
_entity.pdbx_description
1 polymer ?
#
loop_
_entity_poly.entity_id
_entity_poly.type
_entity_poly.pdbx_seq_one_letter_code
_entity_poly.pdbx_strand_id
1 'polypeptide(L)' 'RSWYLSRLREHLPSDVAGHSLRSRGATAYAFAGTSDDRIQALGRWSSDGFKAYIQGHPILLHAL' A
#
# COMPACT_ATOMS: atom_id res chain seq x y z
N ARG A 1 -15.80 -8.27 0.65
CA ARG A 1 -15.03 -7.35 -0.23
C ARG A 1 -15.91 -6.31 -0.90
N SER A 2 -17.06 -6.69 -1.49
CA SER A 2 -18.01 -5.77 -2.15
C SER A 2 -18.53 -4.68 -1.21
N TRP A 3 -19.05 -5.03 -0.04
CA TRP A 3 -19.57 -4.06 0.95
C TRP A 3 -18.56 -2.96 1.32
N TYR A 4 -17.31 -3.33 1.59
CA TYR A 4 -16.27 -2.37 1.99
C TYR A 4 -15.94 -1.39 0.86
N LEU A 5 -15.82 -1.90 -0.38
CA LEU A 5 -15.56 -1.05 -1.55
C LEU A 5 -16.77 -0.17 -1.90
N SER A 6 -18.00 -0.66 -1.73
CA SER A 6 -19.21 0.13 -1.92
C SER A 6 -19.25 1.31 -0.93
N ARG A 7 -18.97 1.05 0.35
CA ARG A 7 -18.91 2.12 1.36
C ARG A 7 -17.77 3.11 1.12
N LEU A 8 -16.62 2.64 0.65
CA LEU A 8 -15.49 3.53 0.31
C LEU A 8 -15.81 4.49 -0.83
N ARG A 9 -16.59 4.04 -1.83
CA ARG A 9 -17.02 4.88 -2.96
C ARG A 9 -17.99 6.00 -2.58
N GLU A 10 -18.59 5.93 -1.40
CA GLU A 10 -19.38 7.05 -0.86
C GLU A 10 -18.49 8.25 -0.47
N HIS A 11 -17.20 8.00 -0.22
CA HIS A 11 -16.26 9.03 0.26
C HIS A 11 -15.06 9.26 -0.65
N LEU A 12 -14.76 8.32 -1.56
CA LEU A 12 -13.62 8.39 -2.47
C LEU A 12 -14.08 8.32 -3.93
N PRO A 13 -13.29 8.90 -4.86
CA PRO A 13 -13.49 8.74 -6.29
C PRO A 13 -13.61 7.27 -6.71
N SER A 14 -14.42 7.02 -7.75
CA SER A 14 -14.79 5.66 -8.18
C SER A 14 -13.63 4.83 -8.73
N ASP A 15 -12.54 5.49 -9.13
CA ASP A 15 -11.26 4.92 -9.57
C ASP A 15 -10.35 4.49 -8.40
N VAL A 16 -10.68 4.88 -7.16
CA VAL A 16 -10.01 4.37 -5.97
C VAL A 16 -10.55 2.98 -5.63
N ALA A 17 -9.73 1.97 -5.91
CA ALA A 17 -10.04 0.58 -5.61
C ALA A 17 -9.05 -0.01 -4.60
N GLY A 18 -9.30 -1.27 -4.21
CA GLY A 18 -8.44 -1.98 -3.27
C GLY A 18 -6.96 -2.05 -3.68
N HIS A 19 -6.66 -1.98 -4.98
CA HIS A 19 -5.28 -1.95 -5.48
C HIS A 19 -4.59 -0.61 -5.15
N SER A 20 -5.27 0.51 -5.38
CA SER A 20 -4.81 1.86 -5.03
C SER A 20 -4.59 2.00 -3.52
N LEU A 21 -5.47 1.42 -2.71
CA LEU A 21 -5.36 1.43 -1.24
C LEU A 21 -4.17 0.61 -0.75
N ARG A 22 -3.91 -0.56 -1.35
CA ARG A 22 -2.73 -1.38 -1.01
C ARG A 22 -1.43 -0.68 -1.41
N SER A 23 -1.42 -0.03 -2.57
CA SER A 23 -0.27 0.78 -3.00
C SER A 23 0.07 1.89 -2.03
N ARG A 24 -0.92 2.73 -1.75
CA ARG A 24 -0.74 3.88 -0.89
C ARG A 24 -0.47 3.48 0.57
N GLY A 25 -1.10 2.41 1.05
CA GLY A 25 -0.88 1.86 2.38
C GLY A 25 0.55 1.35 2.58
N ALA A 26 1.07 0.54 1.65
CA ALA A 26 2.45 0.06 1.75
C ALA A 26 3.48 1.17 1.61
N THR A 27 3.22 2.12 0.71
CA THR A 27 4.03 3.33 0.60
C THR A 27 4.05 4.11 1.92
N ALA A 28 2.89 4.34 2.55
CA ALA A 28 2.80 5.03 3.84
C ALA A 28 3.56 4.32 4.97
N TYR A 29 3.49 2.98 5.03
CA TYR A 29 4.27 2.22 6.01
C TYR A 29 5.78 2.30 5.76
N ALA A 30 6.21 2.25 4.49
CA ALA A 30 7.61 2.42 4.13
C ALA A 30 8.12 3.83 4.52
N PHE A 31 7.33 4.87 4.26
CA PHE A 31 7.60 6.23 4.72
C PHE A 31 7.70 6.36 6.23
N ALA A 32 6.92 5.57 6.97
CA ALA A 32 6.97 5.52 8.43
C ALA A 32 8.17 4.70 8.96
N GLY A 33 9.05 4.20 8.10
CA GLY A 33 10.20 3.37 8.49
C GLY A 33 9.80 1.96 8.95
N THR A 34 8.61 1.50 8.57
CA THR A 34 8.20 0.12 8.88
C THR A 34 9.05 -0.84 8.07
N SER A 35 9.54 -1.89 8.73
CA SER A 35 10.35 -2.90 8.07
C SER A 35 9.56 -3.69 7.02
N ASP A 36 10.26 -4.15 5.99
CA ASP A 36 9.69 -4.90 4.86
C ASP A 36 8.87 -6.11 5.29
N ASP A 37 9.34 -6.88 6.27
CA ASP A 37 8.66 -8.05 6.83
C ASP A 37 7.31 -7.69 7.47
N ARG A 38 7.26 -6.55 8.16
CA ARG A 38 6.03 -6.02 8.76
C ARG A 38 5.06 -5.52 7.69
N ILE A 39 5.56 -4.78 6.69
CA ILE A 39 4.73 -4.32 5.56
C ILE A 39 4.13 -5.52 4.81
N GLN A 40 4.94 -6.55 4.57
CA GLN A 40 4.52 -7.79 3.92
C GLN A 40 3.44 -8.53 4.72
N ALA A 41 3.64 -8.68 6.03
CA ALA A 41 2.67 -9.30 6.93
C ALA A 41 1.36 -8.52 7.01
N LEU A 42 1.42 -7.18 7.15
CA LEU A 42 0.25 -6.29 7.20
C LEU A 42 -0.52 -6.30 5.88
N GLY A 43 0.19 -6.32 4.76
CA GLY A 43 -0.40 -6.45 3.43
C GLY A 43 -0.96 -7.84 3.16
N ARG A 44 -0.59 -8.87 3.94
CA ARG A 44 -0.86 -10.29 3.64
C ARG A 44 -0.33 -10.69 2.27
N TRP A 45 0.88 -10.24 1.96
CA TRP A 45 1.56 -10.57 0.71
C TRP A 45 2.37 -11.85 0.87
N SER A 46 2.20 -12.78 -0.07
CA SER A 46 2.94 -14.06 -0.07
C SER A 46 4.37 -13.92 -0.57
N SER A 47 4.70 -12.81 -1.24
CA SER A 47 6.03 -12.50 -1.76
C SER A 47 6.39 -11.03 -1.57
N ASP A 48 7.62 -10.69 -1.94
CA ASP A 48 8.16 -9.35 -2.03
C ASP A 48 7.55 -8.50 -3.17
N GLY A 49 6.58 -9.03 -3.92
CA GLY A 49 5.87 -8.29 -4.98
C GLY A 49 5.19 -7.01 -4.52
N PHE A 50 5.09 -6.82 -3.20
CA PHE A 50 4.68 -5.55 -2.62
C PHE A 50 5.63 -4.38 -2.84
N LYS A 51 6.91 -4.64 -3.06
CA LYS A 51 7.91 -3.59 -3.28
C LYS A 51 7.58 -2.78 -4.53
N ALA A 52 6.98 -3.42 -5.55
CA ALA A 52 6.48 -2.75 -6.75
C ALA A 52 5.36 -1.72 -6.46
N TYR A 53 4.69 -1.85 -5.32
CA TYR A 53 3.63 -0.95 -4.89
C TYR A 53 4.12 0.23 -4.06
N ILE A 54 5.36 0.17 -3.55
CA ILE A 54 6.00 1.27 -2.82
C ILE A 54 6.43 2.28 -3.89
N GLN A 55 5.58 3.29 -4.10
CA GLN A 55 5.92 4.41 -4.96
C GLN A 55 6.84 5.36 -4.19
N GLY A 56 8.14 5.10 -4.29
CA GLY A 56 9.19 5.92 -3.68
C GLY A 56 10.00 6.63 -4.74
N HIS A 57 9.97 7.96 -4.72
CA HIS A 57 11.02 8.80 -5.32
C HIS A 57 12.39 8.21 -4.93
N PRO A 58 13.35 8.07 -5.87
CA PRO A 58 14.61 7.33 -5.65
C PRO A 58 15.43 7.80 -4.43
N ILE A 59 15.18 9.01 -3.95
CA ILE A 59 15.80 9.61 -2.76
C ILE A 59 15.45 8.85 -1.46
N LEU A 60 14.28 8.23 -1.36
CA LEU A 60 13.84 7.55 -0.13
C LEU A 60 14.32 6.09 -0.06
N LEU A 61 14.57 5.48 -1.22
CA LEU A 61 15.10 4.11 -1.31
C LEU A 61 16.59 4.04 -0.98
N HIS A 62 17.31 5.18 -0.92
CA HIS A 62 18.73 5.23 -0.57
C HIS A 62 19.01 5.40 0.93
N ALA A 63 17.96 5.62 1.75
CA ALA A 63 18.07 5.88 3.18
C ALA A 63 17.68 4.68 4.07
N LEU A 64 17.36 3.54 3.46
CA LEU A 64 17.11 2.24 4.10
C LEU A 64 18.29 1.31 3.80
#